data_AF-A0A7J6TT44-F1
#
_entry.id   AF-A0A7J6TT44-F1
#
_cell.length_a   1.000
_cell.length_b   1.000
_cell.length_c   1.000
_cell.angle_alpha   90.00
_cell.angle_beta   90.00
_cell.angle_gamma   90.00
#
_symmetry.space_group_name_H-M   'P 1'
#
loop_
_entity.id
_entity.type
_entity.pdbx_description
1 polymer ?
#
loop_
_entity_poly.entity_id
_entity_poly.type
_entity_poly.pdbx_seq_one_letter_code
_entity_poly.pdbx_strand_id
1 'polypeptide(L)'
;MMTSDEDIDTWMTMLSRVSEFVSRCPPLRVAEVECLWQNGYPARRRGVNAQPVYVENYFGLLLQDNESALGDSEVYYLDPVHGGSYIPPKVLEIVRQLYPRYTTVTAVPCQQENAEEQNCGLLVLAWATEAALNTPRDGLSGIWYVVEYDEERLRRHAARCVRNGMPEIFPR
;
A
#
# COMPACT_ATOMS: atom_id res chain seq x y z
N MET A 1 -13.83 -0.24 14.45
CA MET A 1 -13.59 1.18 14.12
C MET A 1 -13.06 1.18 12.70
N MET A 2 -13.78 1.80 11.77
CA MET A 2 -13.35 1.90 10.37
C MET A 2 -12.11 2.79 10.32
N THR A 3 -11.09 2.39 9.56
CA THR A 3 -9.89 3.21 9.36
C THR A 3 -10.24 4.38 8.46
N SER A 4 -9.93 5.62 8.86
CA SER A 4 -10.19 6.83 8.08
C SER A 4 -9.01 7.21 7.18
N ASP A 5 -9.22 8.12 6.23
CA ASP A 5 -8.13 8.68 5.42
C ASP A 5 -7.03 9.31 6.30
N GLU A 6 -7.42 9.96 7.41
CA GLU A 6 -6.51 10.60 8.36
C GLU A 6 -5.66 9.56 9.10
N ASP A 7 -6.25 8.40 9.45
CA ASP A 7 -5.51 7.31 10.06
C ASP A 7 -4.45 6.75 9.09
N ILE A 8 -4.82 6.57 7.82
CA ILE A 8 -3.89 6.11 6.79
C ILE A 8 -2.77 7.14 6.57
N ASP A 9 -3.11 8.42 6.36
CA ASP A 9 -2.11 9.47 6.12
C ASP A 9 -1.16 9.65 7.33
N THR A 10 -1.69 9.59 8.54
CA THR A 10 -0.90 9.62 9.78
C THR A 10 0.10 8.47 9.79
N TRP A 11 -0.35 7.25 9.51
CA TRP A 11 0.51 6.08 9.49
C TRP A 11 1.58 6.16 8.40
N MET A 12 1.20 6.49 7.16
CA MET A 12 2.11 6.62 6.03
C MET A 12 3.14 7.73 6.27
N THR A 13 2.74 8.83 6.92
CA THR A 13 3.65 9.88 7.37
C THR A 13 4.66 9.35 8.40
N MET A 14 4.23 8.57 9.39
CA MET A 14 5.16 7.94 10.34
C MET A 14 6.12 6.98 9.63
N LEU A 15 5.61 6.16 8.70
CA LEU A 15 6.38 5.15 7.99
C LEU A 15 7.45 5.76 7.07
N SER A 16 7.11 6.86 6.38
CA SER A 16 8.04 7.60 5.54
C SER A 16 9.24 8.23 6.28
N ARG A 17 9.15 8.36 7.62
CA ARG A 17 10.26 8.86 8.46
C ARG A 17 11.30 7.77 8.75
N VAL A 18 10.89 6.51 8.70
CA VAL A 18 11.73 5.36 9.06
C VAL A 18 12.10 4.48 7.88
N SER A 19 11.46 4.67 6.72
CA SER A 19 11.76 3.94 5.48
C SER A 19 11.80 4.87 4.28
N GLU A 20 12.85 4.73 3.47
CA GLU A 20 12.94 5.38 2.16
C GLU A 20 12.14 4.66 1.06
N PHE A 21 11.49 3.54 1.38
CA PHE A 21 10.68 2.74 0.46
C PHE A 21 9.18 3.11 0.50
N VAL A 22 8.84 4.24 1.13
CA VAL A 22 7.46 4.71 1.23
C VAL A 22 7.36 6.16 0.85
N SER A 23 6.53 6.47 -0.15
CA SER A 23 6.23 7.84 -0.51
C SER A 23 5.28 8.46 0.51
N ARG A 24 5.55 9.70 0.90
CA ARG A 24 4.65 10.48 1.75
C ARG A 24 3.52 11.02 0.86
N CYS A 25 2.49 10.21 0.68
CA CYS A 25 1.28 10.63 -0.01
C CYS A 25 0.06 10.10 0.75
N PRO A 26 -1.00 10.92 0.88
CA PRO A 26 -2.28 10.43 1.37
C PRO A 26 -2.81 9.31 0.47
N PRO A 27 -3.84 8.55 0.91
CA PRO A 27 -4.51 7.60 0.04
C PRO A 27 -4.90 8.23 -1.29
N LEU A 28 -4.48 7.64 -2.41
CA LEU A 28 -4.78 8.23 -3.72
C LEU A 28 -6.22 7.94 -4.12
N ARG A 29 -6.94 8.99 -4.45
CA ARG A 29 -8.21 8.92 -5.19
C ARG A 29 -7.98 9.29 -6.64
N VAL A 30 -8.76 8.71 -7.56
CA VAL A 30 -8.68 9.03 -9.00
C VAL A 30 -8.67 10.54 -9.27
N ALA A 31 -9.55 11.29 -8.60
CA ALA A 31 -9.68 12.74 -8.76
C ALA A 31 -8.46 13.55 -8.27
N GLU A 32 -7.59 12.95 -7.46
CA GLU A 32 -6.43 13.61 -6.84
C GLU A 32 -5.12 13.30 -7.59
N VAL A 33 -5.12 12.28 -8.44
CA VAL A 33 -3.93 11.84 -9.17
C VAL A 33 -3.44 12.91 -10.15
N GLU A 34 -4.32 13.58 -10.87
CA GLU A 34 -3.95 14.67 -11.78
C GLU A 34 -3.24 15.81 -11.05
N CYS A 35 -3.74 16.19 -9.86
CA CYS A 35 -3.13 17.23 -9.03
C CYS A 35 -1.74 16.81 -8.54
N LEU A 36 -1.58 15.56 -8.11
CA LEU A 36 -0.29 15.04 -7.64
C LEU A 36 0.74 14.92 -8.76
N TRP A 37 0.31 14.52 -9.96
CA TRP A 37 1.19 14.48 -11.13
C TRP A 37 1.72 15.87 -11.48
N GLN A 38 0.83 16.88 -11.50
CA GLN A 38 1.20 18.27 -11.77
C GLN A 38 2.13 18.87 -10.70
N ASN A 39 2.00 18.43 -9.44
CA ASN A 39 2.85 18.87 -8.33
C ASN A 39 4.11 18.02 -8.14
N GLY A 40 4.41 17.11 -9.07
CA GLY A 40 5.63 16.31 -9.06
C GLY A 40 5.55 15.12 -8.12
N TYR A 41 4.55 14.25 -8.32
CA TYR A 41 4.43 12.96 -7.64
C TYR A 41 5.81 12.30 -7.56
N PRO A 42 6.33 12.03 -6.34
CA PRO A 42 7.70 11.60 -6.16
C PRO A 42 7.86 10.16 -6.65
N ALA A 43 8.18 9.99 -7.93
CA ALA A 43 8.68 8.73 -8.45
C ALA A 43 10.04 8.45 -7.76
N ARG A 44 10.01 7.66 -6.69
CA ARG A 44 11.24 7.28 -5.96
C ARG A 44 12.16 6.48 -6.88
N ARG A 45 13.46 6.71 -6.74
CA ARG A 45 14.47 6.26 -7.72
C ARG A 45 14.96 4.83 -7.52
N ARG A 46 14.70 4.18 -6.37
CA ARG A 46 15.09 2.78 -6.06
C ARG A 46 14.18 2.16 -5.01
N GLY A 47 13.98 0.85 -5.12
CA GLY A 47 13.24 0.02 -4.16
C GLY A 47 11.73 0.00 -4.36
N VAL A 48 11.02 -0.54 -3.37
CA VAL A 48 9.57 -0.65 -3.38
C VAL A 48 8.94 0.68 -3.04
N ASN A 49 7.82 1.03 -3.67
CA ASN A 49 6.98 2.14 -3.25
C ASN A 49 5.60 1.62 -2.87
N ALA A 50 5.25 1.73 -1.58
CA ALA A 50 3.93 1.39 -1.07
C ALA A 50 3.00 2.61 -1.08
N GLN A 51 1.88 2.52 -1.79
CA GLN A 51 0.92 3.60 -1.99
C GLN A 51 -0.52 3.11 -1.75
N PRO A 52 -1.14 3.49 -0.63
CA PRO A 52 -2.56 3.27 -0.41
C PRO A 52 -3.39 3.96 -1.48
N VAL A 53 -4.45 3.28 -1.93
CA VAL A 53 -5.42 3.80 -2.90
C VAL A 53 -6.81 3.67 -2.31
N TYR A 54 -7.65 4.67 -2.53
CA TYR A 54 -9.04 4.64 -2.11
C TYR A 54 -9.94 4.31 -3.30
N VAL A 55 -10.53 3.12 -3.27
CA VAL A 55 -11.36 2.56 -4.33
C VAL A 55 -12.81 2.65 -3.90
N GLU A 56 -13.47 3.75 -4.25
CA GLU A 56 -14.88 4.03 -3.95
C GLU A 56 -15.22 4.13 -2.47
N ASN A 57 -15.23 3.01 -1.75
CA ASN A 57 -15.62 2.88 -0.35
C ASN A 57 -14.68 2.00 0.48
N TYR A 58 -13.53 1.59 -0.07
CA TYR A 58 -12.52 0.81 0.65
C TYR A 58 -11.10 1.20 0.26
N PHE A 59 -10.13 0.75 1.05
CA PHE A 59 -8.70 0.94 0.77
C PHE A 59 -8.11 -0.31 0.11
N GLY A 60 -7.28 -0.08 -0.90
CA GLY A 60 -6.34 -1.05 -1.46
C GLY A 60 -4.90 -0.55 -1.35
N LEU A 61 -3.95 -1.37 -1.79
CA LEU A 61 -2.53 -1.01 -1.78
C LEU A 61 -1.90 -1.25 -3.15
N LEU A 62 -1.22 -0.24 -3.67
CA LEU A 62 -0.29 -0.38 -4.78
C LEU A 62 1.12 -0.56 -4.23
N LEU A 63 1.83 -1.58 -4.70
CA LEU A 63 3.26 -1.74 -4.51
C LEU A 63 3.94 -1.63 -5.87
N GLN A 64 4.81 -0.64 -6.04
CA GLN A 64 5.60 -0.52 -7.26
C GLN A 64 7.01 -1.02 -6.97
N ASP A 65 7.51 -1.95 -7.80
CA ASP A 65 8.92 -2.35 -7.79
C ASP A 65 9.72 -1.46 -8.76
N ASN A 66 10.62 -0.63 -8.21
CA ASN A 66 11.50 0.24 -9.00
C ASN A 66 12.89 -0.38 -9.26
N GLU A 67 13.10 -1.66 -8.95
CA GLU A 67 14.42 -2.32 -9.11
C GLU A 67 14.69 -2.87 -10.53
N SER A 68 13.72 -2.83 -11.43
CA SER A 68 13.91 -3.28 -12.81
C SER A 68 14.99 -2.47 -13.52
N ALA A 69 16.19 -3.06 -13.64
CA ALA A 69 17.32 -2.55 -14.41
C ALA A 69 17.00 -2.33 -15.90
N LEU A 70 15.87 -2.87 -16.37
CA LEU A 70 15.39 -2.80 -17.75
C LEU A 70 14.46 -1.60 -18.02
N GLY A 71 14.10 -0.83 -16.98
CA GLY A 71 13.25 0.36 -17.12
C GLY A 71 11.75 0.09 -17.15
N ASP A 72 11.35 -1.18 -16.99
CA ASP A 72 9.94 -1.59 -16.88
C ASP A 72 9.56 -1.67 -15.40
N SER A 73 8.75 -0.74 -14.90
CA SER A 73 8.22 -0.81 -13.53
C SER A 73 7.08 -1.81 -13.47
N GLU A 74 7.12 -2.74 -12.53
CA GLU A 74 5.99 -3.62 -12.22
C GLU A 74 5.19 -3.03 -11.05
N VAL A 75 3.87 -3.05 -11.17
CA VAL A 75 2.97 -2.63 -10.11
C VAL A 75 2.12 -3.81 -9.66
N TYR A 76 2.10 -4.02 -8.36
CA TYR A 76 1.30 -5.03 -7.70
C TYR A 76 0.14 -4.35 -6.97
N TYR A 77 -1.05 -4.94 -7.06
CA TYR A 77 -2.24 -4.44 -6.39
C TYR A 77 -2.76 -5.48 -5.39
N LEU A 78 -2.91 -5.05 -4.14
CA LEU A 78 -3.50 -5.83 -3.06
C LEU A 78 -4.89 -5.28 -2.74
N ASP A 79 -5.88 -6.16 -2.74
CA ASP A 79 -7.29 -5.84 -2.52
C ASP A 79 -7.83 -6.64 -1.33
N PRO A 80 -7.92 -6.02 -0.14
CA PRO A 80 -8.42 -6.71 1.05
C PRO A 80 -9.92 -7.02 0.95
N VAL A 81 -10.68 -6.41 0.05
CA VAL A 81 -12.13 -6.68 -0.07
C VAL A 81 -12.39 -7.88 -0.98
N HIS A 82 -11.60 -8.03 -2.04
CA HIS A 82 -11.78 -9.06 -3.08
C HIS A 82 -10.70 -10.15 -3.08
N GLY A 83 -9.78 -10.14 -2.10
CA GLY A 83 -8.72 -11.14 -1.93
C GLY A 83 -7.71 -11.19 -3.09
N GLY A 84 -7.56 -10.10 -3.85
CA GLY A 84 -6.56 -10.01 -4.92
C GLY A 84 -6.89 -10.77 -6.21
N SER A 85 -8.16 -11.09 -6.46
CA SER A 85 -8.60 -11.77 -7.69
C SER A 85 -8.86 -10.84 -8.88
N TYR A 86 -8.87 -9.53 -8.64
CA TYR A 86 -9.37 -8.53 -9.58
C TYR A 86 -8.68 -7.18 -9.39
N ILE A 87 -8.50 -6.43 -10.49
CA ILE A 87 -8.03 -5.05 -10.45
C ILE A 87 -9.19 -4.14 -10.91
N PRO A 88 -9.73 -3.29 -10.03
CA PRO A 88 -10.76 -2.34 -10.39
C PRO A 88 -10.32 -1.36 -11.50
N PRO A 89 -11.20 -0.98 -12.46
CA PRO A 89 -10.88 -0.02 -13.52
C PRO A 89 -10.33 1.30 -13.01
N LYS A 90 -10.81 1.78 -11.86
CA LYS A 90 -10.30 2.99 -11.19
C LYS A 90 -8.83 2.85 -10.76
N VAL A 91 -8.42 1.66 -10.32
CA VAL A 91 -7.03 1.38 -9.98
C VAL A 91 -6.16 1.38 -11.23
N LEU A 92 -6.64 0.77 -12.33
CA LEU A 92 -5.95 0.83 -13.62
C LEU A 92 -5.77 2.27 -14.12
N GLU A 93 -6.78 3.13 -13.90
CA GLU A 93 -6.72 4.55 -14.22
C GLU A 93 -5.66 5.28 -13.37
N ILE A 94 -5.66 5.08 -12.04
CA ILE A 94 -4.63 5.62 -11.14
C ILE A 94 -3.24 5.21 -11.60
N VAL A 95 -3.01 3.92 -11.87
CA VAL A 95 -1.71 3.41 -12.31
C VAL A 95 -1.30 4.05 -13.64
N ARG A 96 -2.19 4.13 -14.63
CA ARG A 96 -1.87 4.75 -15.93
C ARG A 96 -1.48 6.21 -15.81
N GLN A 97 -2.11 6.95 -14.90
CA GLN A 97 -1.80 8.36 -14.67
C GLN A 97 -0.47 8.56 -13.92
N LEU A 98 -0.19 7.74 -12.90
CA LEU A 98 1.06 7.80 -12.13
C LEU A 98 2.26 7.27 -12.91
N TYR A 99 2.07 6.20 -13.69
CA TYR A 99 3.11 5.43 -14.37
C TYR A 99 2.80 5.32 -15.87
N PRO A 100 2.92 6.43 -16.64
CA PRO A 100 2.48 6.50 -18.03
C PRO A 100 3.31 5.66 -19.01
N ARG A 101 4.40 5.01 -18.56
CA ARG A 101 5.26 4.16 -19.40
C ARG A 101 5.09 2.69 -19.02
N TYR A 102 4.63 1.88 -19.99
CA TYR A 102 4.67 0.41 -20.04
C TYR A 102 4.67 -0.33 -18.70
N THR A 103 3.69 -0.02 -17.84
CA THR A 103 3.57 -0.63 -16.52
C THR A 103 2.53 -1.75 -16.57
N THR A 104 2.94 -2.97 -16.24
CA THR A 104 2.02 -4.08 -15.95
C THR A 104 1.49 -3.93 -14.53
N VAL A 105 0.19 -4.16 -14.37
CA VAL A 105 -0.45 -4.22 -13.05
C VAL A 105 -0.88 -5.66 -12.80
N THR A 106 -0.41 -6.24 -11.71
CA THR A 106 -0.71 -7.61 -11.30
C THR A 106 -1.53 -7.61 -10.02
N ALA A 107 -2.68 -8.27 -10.02
CA ALA A 107 -3.44 -8.52 -8.81
C ALA A 107 -2.70 -9.58 -7.99
N VAL A 108 -2.47 -9.32 -6.70
CA VAL A 108 -1.77 -10.22 -5.80
C VAL A 108 -2.76 -10.86 -4.84
N PRO A 109 -2.86 -12.20 -4.80
CA PRO A 109 -3.65 -12.89 -3.78
C PRO A 109 -3.22 -12.45 -2.38
N CYS A 110 -4.19 -12.04 -1.56
CA CYS A 110 -3.96 -11.51 -0.22
C CYS A 110 -5.11 -11.86 0.71
N GLN A 111 -4.91 -11.69 2.03
CA GLN A 111 -5.99 -11.87 3.02
C GLN A 111 -7.18 -10.96 2.67
N GLN A 112 -8.36 -11.57 2.65
CA GLN A 112 -9.62 -10.85 2.56
C GLN A 112 -10.03 -10.38 3.97
N GLU A 113 -10.51 -9.15 4.09
CA GLU A 113 -11.02 -8.60 5.34
C GLU A 113 -12.21 -9.41 5.85
N ASN A 114 -12.37 -9.45 7.16
CA ASN A 114 -13.62 -9.89 7.74
C ASN A 114 -14.75 -8.90 7.41
N ALA A 115 -15.79 -9.39 6.71
CA ALA A 115 -16.95 -8.61 6.28
C ALA A 115 -17.71 -7.92 7.42
N GLU A 116 -17.65 -8.46 8.65
CA GLU A 116 -18.30 -7.87 9.82
C GLU A 116 -17.51 -6.68 10.41
N GLU A 117 -16.19 -6.69 10.25
CA GLU A 117 -15.32 -5.72 10.91
C GLU A 117 -14.83 -4.58 10.01
N GLN A 118 -14.83 -4.77 8.69
CA GLN A 118 -14.43 -3.77 7.68
C GLN A 118 -13.03 -3.20 7.93
N ASN A 119 -12.05 -4.09 8.07
CA ASN A 119 -10.67 -3.77 8.44
C ASN A 119 -9.72 -3.56 7.24
N CYS A 120 -10.22 -3.33 6.03
CA CYS A 120 -9.41 -3.12 4.81
C CYS A 120 -8.25 -2.13 5.02
N GLY A 121 -8.49 -1.01 5.71
CA GLY A 121 -7.45 -0.03 6.02
C GLY A 121 -6.34 -0.58 6.91
N LEU A 122 -6.67 -1.39 7.94
CA LEU A 122 -5.66 -2.01 8.81
C LEU A 122 -4.79 -3.02 8.05
N LEU A 123 -5.38 -3.80 7.15
CA LEU A 123 -4.64 -4.73 6.29
C LEU A 123 -3.70 -3.97 5.35
N VAL A 124 -4.18 -2.88 4.73
CA VAL A 124 -3.35 -1.99 3.89
C VAL A 124 -2.17 -1.43 4.68
N LEU A 125 -2.38 -0.96 5.92
CA LEU A 125 -1.28 -0.48 6.77
C LEU A 125 -0.28 -1.58 7.12
N ALA A 126 -0.75 -2.80 7.38
CA ALA A 126 0.10 -3.94 7.68
C ALA A 126 1.01 -4.29 6.50
N TRP A 127 0.44 -4.45 5.31
CA TRP A 127 1.22 -4.71 4.10
C TRP A 127 2.15 -3.57 3.70
N ALA A 128 1.71 -2.31 3.83
CA ALA A 128 2.57 -1.16 3.57
C ALA A 128 3.77 -1.14 4.54
N THR A 129 3.54 -1.45 5.81
CA THR A 129 4.58 -1.48 6.85
C THR A 129 5.59 -2.59 6.58
N GLU A 130 5.12 -3.78 6.24
CA GLU A 130 6.00 -4.87 5.84
C GLU A 130 6.78 -4.49 4.58
N ALA A 131 6.14 -3.93 3.54
CA ALA A 131 6.82 -3.53 2.32
C ALA A 131 7.89 -2.45 2.58
N ALA A 132 7.67 -1.61 3.58
CA ALA A 132 8.59 -0.55 3.97
C ALA A 132 9.77 -1.04 4.81
N LEU A 133 9.54 -2.02 5.70
CA LEU A 133 10.49 -2.39 6.75
C LEU A 133 11.11 -3.78 6.57
N ASN A 134 10.48 -4.64 5.78
CA ASN A 134 10.83 -6.06 5.63
C ASN A 134 11.13 -6.47 4.18
N THR A 135 11.07 -5.54 3.23
CA THR A 135 11.44 -5.85 1.83
C THR A 135 12.95 -6.13 1.74
N PRO A 136 13.36 -7.30 1.20
CA PRO A 136 14.74 -7.65 0.94
C PRO A 136 15.36 -6.64 0.00
N ARG A 137 16.68 -6.55 0.02
CA ARG A 137 17.43 -5.75 -0.95
C ARG A 137 17.25 -6.17 -2.42
N ASP A 138 16.58 -7.29 -2.68
CA ASP A 138 16.46 -7.91 -4.00
C ASP A 138 15.01 -7.88 -4.57
N GLY A 139 14.16 -6.96 -4.09
CA GLY A 139 12.83 -6.67 -4.64
C GLY A 139 11.64 -7.39 -4.00
N LEU A 140 10.46 -7.28 -4.63
CA LEU A 140 9.18 -7.84 -4.12
C LEU A 140 9.03 -9.35 -4.32
N SER A 141 9.97 -9.99 -5.03
CA SER A 141 9.90 -11.40 -5.43
C SER A 141 10.07 -12.34 -4.23
N GLY A 142 8.97 -12.67 -3.54
CA GLY A 142 8.91 -13.78 -2.59
C GLY A 142 8.19 -13.58 -1.27
N ILE A 143 7.60 -12.41 -0.97
CA ILE A 143 7.19 -12.11 0.43
C ILE A 143 5.69 -11.97 0.70
N TRP A 144 4.85 -11.76 -0.31
CA TRP A 144 3.51 -11.20 -0.05
C TRP A 144 2.35 -12.20 -0.11
N TYR A 145 2.58 -13.43 -0.54
CA TYR A 145 1.51 -14.33 -0.97
C TYR A 145 0.85 -15.18 0.15
N VAL A 146 1.28 -15.07 1.41
CA VAL A 146 0.82 -15.99 2.47
C VAL A 146 0.76 -15.36 3.87
N VAL A 147 0.86 -14.03 4.00
CA VAL A 147 0.82 -13.42 5.34
C VAL A 147 -0.64 -13.16 5.73
N GLU A 148 -1.15 -14.04 6.59
CA GLU A 148 -2.40 -13.85 7.31
C GLU A 148 -2.14 -13.17 8.65
N TYR A 149 -3.06 -12.28 9.02
CA TYR A 149 -3.04 -11.53 10.25
C TYR A 149 -4.29 -11.79 11.07
N ASP A 150 -4.10 -11.88 12.38
CA ASP A 150 -5.16 -11.71 13.36
C ASP A 150 -5.54 -10.23 13.44
N GLU A 151 -6.75 -9.89 12.95
CA GLU A 151 -7.23 -8.50 12.84
C GLU A 151 -7.39 -7.82 14.22
N GLU A 152 -7.65 -8.56 15.30
CA GLU A 152 -7.71 -8.02 16.65
C GLU A 152 -6.30 -7.65 17.16
N ARG A 153 -5.30 -8.48 16.84
CA ARG A 153 -3.89 -8.17 17.12
C ARG A 153 -3.40 -6.99 16.29
N LEU A 154 -3.77 -6.91 15.00
CA LEU A 154 -3.46 -5.76 14.14
C LEU A 154 -3.94 -4.46 14.79
N ARG A 155 -5.20 -4.42 15.21
CA ARG A 155 -5.80 -3.22 15.82
C ARG A 155 -5.06 -2.78 17.08
N ARG A 156 -4.74 -3.72 17.98
CA ARG A 156 -4.00 -3.43 19.22
C ARG A 156 -2.57 -2.97 18.94
N HIS A 157 -1.91 -3.58 17.96
CA HIS A 157 -0.56 -3.20 17.55
C HIS A 157 -0.53 -1.81 16.92
N ALA A 158 -1.45 -1.51 15.99
CA ALA A 158 -1.57 -0.20 15.37
C ALA A 158 -1.75 0.91 16.42
N ALA A 159 -2.66 0.70 17.38
CA ALA A 159 -2.88 1.66 18.47
C ALA A 159 -1.62 1.89 19.33
N ARG A 160 -0.81 0.83 19.54
CA ARG A 160 0.48 0.94 20.24
C ARG A 160 1.50 1.75 19.44
N CYS A 161 1.64 1.47 18.15
CA CYS A 161 2.56 2.18 17.26
C CYS A 161 2.24 3.68 17.17
N VAL A 162 0.96 4.03 17.01
CA VAL A 162 0.51 5.44 17.01
C VAL A 162 0.86 6.13 18.32
N ARG A 163 0.58 5.49 19.47
CA ARG A 163 0.93 6.04 20.79
C ARG A 163 2.43 6.28 20.96
N ASN A 164 3.25 5.38 20.42
CA ASN A 164 4.70 5.46 20.49
C ASN A 164 5.31 6.36 19.40
N GLY A 165 4.51 6.79 18.42
CA GLY A 165 4.96 7.56 17.26
C GLY A 165 5.92 6.79 16.35
N MET A 166 5.91 5.46 16.38
CA MET A 166 6.85 4.61 15.66
C MET A 166 6.14 3.37 15.09
N PRO A 167 6.11 3.20 13.75
CA PRO A 167 5.55 2.02 13.13
C PRO A 167 6.53 0.85 13.25
N GLU A 168 5.98 -0.33 13.52
CA GLU A 168 6.71 -1.58 13.66
C GLU A 168 6.03 -2.66 12.81
N ILE A 169 6.80 -3.61 12.30
CA ILE A 169 6.26 -4.79 11.61
C ILE A 169 5.16 -5.43 12.48
N PHE A 170 4.02 -5.72 11.85
CA PHE A 170 2.89 -6.28 12.56
C PHE A 170 3.15 -7.73 12.96
N PRO A 171 2.68 -8.15 14.16
CA PRO A 171 2.78 -9.53 14.59
C PRO A 171 1.88 -10.41 13.73
N ARG A 172 2.38 -11.59 13.37
CA ARG A 172 1.64 -12.66 12.72
C ARG A 172 0.85 -13.47 13.76
#